data_AF-A0A0V1EYZ0-F1
#
_entry.id   AF-A0A0V1EYZ0-F1
#
_cell.length_a   1.000
_cell.length_b   1.000
_cell.length_c   1.000
_cell.angle_alpha   90.00
_cell.angle_beta   90.00
_cell.angle_gamma   90.00
#
_symmetry.space_group_name_H-M   'P 1'
#
loop_
_entity.id
_entity.type
_entity.pdbx_description
1 polymer ?
#
loop_
_entity_poly.entity_id
_entity_poly.type
_entity_poly.pdbx_seq_one_letter_code
_entity_poly.pdbx_strand_id
1 'polypeptide(L)'
;LHRKAKMAYNLTQKQNEEKEAALSKRFLFTKMLNEYYKEKILPVESCINFDLYCSLPLLDCEFSCNPTILFLGQHSVGKTSMIRFLLNTDYPGMRIAPEPSNDIFNIIIYGNDARIIPSNIMVNNTNFPFPGLTQFSNQCLKRCVIASCPVPLLKHVTIIDTPGILENSLQSQGPTEFEQMIRYFAGKVDRILLMFDALRFDLSESMNRLLYILQPFEDKILLILNKGDTCDPIALSHVRSTLIWSMSRKLHTVEMPKVYVGSFWDKPLRNPVHQQLFQADLSRLFEELRCLPRTTNIRRLKDVLKRANQVMLFATLTNKMHNMRYFAGCIPRMKKRTLAKIVSHEIYPKLINLLHLQTADLPTRDLIYNLMLKDIWIFKKVSKKDFQQLSDFLHNDMTHLLQVLRAEVPEKIPCGRLQDPLLNRDYENYDWNAVNEEAEKQGWRSEFHLLGPKNGLLHAVQLTEALQKSGLPRLVLDQIWRLIDQDNDNMINEDQFCLVKYLINRTLRGRPVPSQLSNCMLPLQSQDNFCACKEAEMDMEESISDESEPIQPCFTPQNQLSVLQSHKKEGEK
;
A
#
# COMPACT_ATOMS: atom_id res chain seq x y z
N LEU A 1 -27.57 -22.61 -38.72
CA LEU A 1 -26.25 -21.91 -38.63
C LEU A 1 -26.40 -20.39 -38.53
N HIS A 2 -27.08 -19.74 -39.46
CA HIS A 2 -27.21 -18.27 -39.50
C HIS A 2 -27.87 -17.62 -38.25
N ARG A 3 -28.91 -18.26 -37.67
CA ARG A 3 -29.52 -17.81 -36.39
C ARG A 3 -28.58 -17.89 -35.18
N LYS A 4 -27.71 -18.92 -35.11
CA LYS A 4 -26.72 -19.07 -34.03
C LYS A 4 -25.61 -18.01 -34.13
N ALA A 5 -25.16 -17.69 -35.35
CA ALA A 5 -24.19 -16.62 -35.60
C ALA A 5 -24.75 -15.23 -35.23
N LYS A 6 -26.03 -14.96 -35.54
CA LYS A 6 -26.69 -13.69 -35.20
C LYS A 6 -26.91 -13.53 -33.69
N MET A 7 -27.24 -14.62 -32.97
CA MET A 7 -27.31 -14.62 -31.52
C MET A 7 -25.93 -14.40 -30.87
N ALA A 8 -24.88 -15.06 -31.36
CA ALA A 8 -23.52 -14.86 -30.87
C ALA A 8 -23.04 -13.42 -31.08
N TYR A 9 -23.30 -12.82 -32.25
CA TYR A 9 -22.98 -11.44 -32.56
C TYR A 9 -23.71 -10.44 -31.62
N ASN A 10 -25.01 -10.64 -31.41
CA ASN A 10 -25.79 -9.79 -30.51
C ASN A 10 -25.37 -9.95 -29.05
N LEU A 11 -24.97 -11.15 -28.62
CA LEU A 11 -24.40 -11.38 -27.28
C LEU A 11 -23.05 -10.66 -27.11
N THR A 12 -22.17 -10.70 -28.11
CA THR A 12 -20.91 -9.94 -28.08
C THR A 12 -21.11 -8.43 -28.10
N GLN A 13 -22.08 -7.92 -28.86
CA GLN A 13 -22.41 -6.49 -28.88
C GLN A 13 -22.97 -6.04 -27.54
N LYS A 14 -23.89 -6.81 -26.94
CA LYS A 14 -24.45 -6.51 -25.62
C LYS A 14 -23.39 -6.57 -24.51
N GLN A 15 -22.46 -7.53 -24.58
CA GLN A 15 -21.31 -7.59 -23.66
C GLN A 15 -20.34 -6.42 -23.85
N ASN A 16 -20.19 -5.90 -25.06
CA ASN A 16 -19.36 -4.71 -25.33
C ASN A 16 -20.04 -3.42 -24.86
N GLU A 17 -21.35 -3.28 -25.08
CA GLU A 17 -22.15 -2.15 -24.57
C GLU A 17 -22.20 -2.14 -23.04
N GLU A 18 -22.37 -3.30 -22.39
CA GLU A 18 -22.31 -3.44 -20.92
C GLU A 18 -20.90 -3.13 -20.39
N LYS A 19 -19.84 -3.52 -21.11
CA LYS A 19 -18.46 -3.16 -20.77
C LYS A 19 -18.19 -1.66 -20.95
N GLU A 20 -18.66 -1.03 -22.03
CA GLU A 20 -18.52 0.41 -22.26
C GLU A 20 -19.33 1.24 -21.28
N ALA A 21 -20.54 0.80 -20.91
CA ALA A 21 -21.35 1.45 -19.88
C ALA A 21 -20.71 1.31 -18.49
N ALA A 22 -20.11 0.15 -18.18
CA ALA A 22 -19.34 -0.04 -16.95
C ALA A 22 -18.05 0.81 -16.95
N LEU A 23 -17.36 0.91 -18.08
CA LEU A 23 -16.19 1.78 -18.26
C LEU A 23 -16.56 3.26 -18.10
N SER A 24 -17.70 3.67 -18.65
CA SER A 24 -18.21 5.05 -18.58
C SER A 24 -18.61 5.45 -17.17
N LYS A 25 -19.17 4.51 -16.39
CA LYS A 25 -19.40 4.71 -14.95
C LYS A 25 -18.09 4.75 -14.14
N ARG A 26 -17.10 3.93 -14.51
CA ARG A 26 -15.79 3.83 -13.83
C ARG A 26 -14.97 5.13 -13.85
N PHE A 27 -15.14 5.95 -14.88
CA PHE A 27 -14.39 7.21 -15.03
C PHE A 27 -15.24 8.46 -14.80
N LEU A 28 -16.48 8.31 -14.34
CA LEU A 28 -17.42 9.42 -14.19
C LEU A 28 -16.87 10.48 -13.23
N PHE A 29 -16.44 10.08 -12.03
CA PHE A 29 -15.86 11.02 -11.06
C PHE A 29 -14.61 11.72 -11.62
N THR A 30 -13.67 10.96 -12.19
CA THR A 30 -12.42 11.53 -12.72
C THR A 30 -12.67 12.51 -13.87
N LYS A 31 -13.64 12.21 -14.73
CA LYS A 31 -14.03 13.07 -15.84
C LYS A 31 -14.68 14.35 -15.34
N MET A 32 -15.65 14.26 -14.42
CA MET A 32 -16.28 15.44 -13.84
C MET A 32 -15.29 16.32 -13.07
N LEU A 33 -14.39 15.72 -12.29
CA LEU A 33 -13.36 16.48 -11.56
C LEU A 33 -12.45 17.26 -12.53
N ASN A 34 -12.09 16.66 -13.66
CA ASN A 34 -11.31 17.34 -14.70
C ASN A 34 -12.10 18.48 -15.36
N GLU A 35 -13.37 18.27 -15.69
CA GLU A 35 -14.25 19.30 -16.25
C GLU A 35 -14.37 20.50 -15.29
N TYR A 36 -14.66 20.27 -14.01
CA TYR A 36 -14.69 21.34 -13.00
C TYR A 36 -13.36 22.08 -12.88
N TYR A 37 -12.22 21.36 -12.92
CA TYR A 37 -10.90 21.99 -12.88
C TYR A 37 -10.69 22.92 -14.07
N LYS A 38 -10.98 22.45 -15.30
CA LYS A 38 -10.82 23.23 -16.52
C LYS A 38 -11.74 24.44 -16.60
N GLU A 39 -12.98 24.30 -16.15
CA GLU A 39 -13.97 25.38 -16.24
C GLU A 39 -13.82 26.42 -15.14
N LYS A 40 -13.52 26.00 -13.90
CA LYS A 40 -13.63 26.88 -12.72
C LYS A 40 -12.29 27.28 -12.10
N ILE A 41 -11.23 26.48 -12.27
CA ILE A 41 -9.94 26.71 -11.61
C ILE A 41 -8.87 27.18 -12.61
N LEU A 42 -8.70 26.46 -13.72
CA LEU A 42 -7.68 26.73 -14.74
C LEU A 42 -7.70 28.17 -15.30
N PRO A 43 -8.86 28.83 -15.54
CA PRO A 43 -8.88 30.20 -16.03
C PRO A 43 -8.23 31.19 -15.05
N VAL A 44 -8.46 30.98 -13.74
CA VAL A 44 -7.85 31.80 -12.69
C VAL A 44 -6.36 31.51 -12.59
N GLU A 45 -5.94 30.24 -12.70
CA GLU A 45 -4.52 29.84 -12.69
C GLU A 45 -3.72 30.49 -13.82
N SER A 46 -4.27 30.48 -15.04
CA SER A 46 -3.65 31.11 -16.20
C SER A 46 -3.62 32.62 -16.10
N CYS A 47 -4.63 33.23 -15.48
CA CYS A 47 -4.67 34.68 -15.26
C CYS A 47 -3.57 35.15 -14.31
N ILE A 48 -3.34 34.39 -13.22
CA ILE A 48 -2.32 34.73 -12.22
C ILE A 48 -0.93 34.19 -12.55
N ASN A 49 -0.75 33.38 -13.60
CA ASN A 49 0.49 32.62 -13.86
C ASN A 49 0.90 31.75 -12.67
N PHE A 50 -0.01 30.88 -12.23
CA PHE A 50 0.16 30.04 -11.05
C PHE A 50 1.37 29.09 -11.13
N ASP A 51 1.76 28.71 -12.34
CA ASP A 51 2.94 27.92 -12.67
C ASP A 51 4.25 28.52 -12.15
N LEU A 52 4.34 29.85 -12.11
CA LEU A 52 5.52 30.56 -11.61
C LEU A 52 5.63 30.53 -10.07
N TYR A 53 4.53 30.23 -9.37
CA TYR A 53 4.45 30.27 -7.91
C TYR A 53 4.52 28.89 -7.27
N CYS A 54 3.82 27.93 -7.88
CA CYS A 54 3.59 26.63 -7.29
C CYS A 54 3.92 25.51 -8.27
N SER A 55 3.03 25.24 -9.22
CA SER A 55 3.19 24.11 -10.14
C SER A 55 2.42 24.30 -11.43
N LEU A 56 2.89 23.63 -12.48
CA LEU A 56 2.25 23.60 -13.80
C LEU A 56 0.76 23.21 -13.70
N PRO A 57 -0.09 23.65 -14.65
CA PRO A 57 -1.47 23.20 -14.77
C PRO A 57 -1.57 21.67 -14.82
N LEU A 58 -2.65 21.14 -14.26
CA LEU A 58 -2.91 19.70 -14.29
C LEU A 58 -3.35 19.28 -15.70
N LEU A 59 -2.77 18.19 -16.21
CA LEU A 59 -3.16 17.63 -17.50
C LEU A 59 -4.26 16.58 -17.36
N ASP A 60 -4.98 16.34 -18.47
CA ASP A 60 -6.05 15.33 -18.55
C ASP A 60 -5.60 13.94 -18.11
N CYS A 61 -4.39 13.53 -18.54
CA CYS A 61 -3.82 12.25 -18.21
C CYS A 61 -3.57 12.08 -16.70
N GLU A 62 -3.41 13.16 -15.93
CA GLU A 62 -3.19 13.10 -14.48
C GLU A 62 -4.47 12.79 -13.70
N PHE A 63 -5.64 13.14 -14.27
CA PHE A 63 -6.93 12.77 -13.72
C PHE A 63 -7.30 11.33 -14.03
N SER A 64 -6.90 10.83 -15.20
CA SER A 64 -7.26 9.49 -15.69
C SER A 64 -6.19 8.42 -15.44
N CYS A 65 -5.01 8.77 -14.89
CA CYS A 65 -3.93 7.80 -14.71
C CYS A 65 -4.27 6.69 -13.71
N ASN A 66 -3.54 5.58 -13.78
CA ASN A 66 -3.65 4.55 -12.76
C ASN A 66 -3.01 5.02 -11.44
N PRO A 67 -3.55 4.57 -10.29
CA PRO A 67 -2.88 4.75 -9.00
C PRO A 67 -1.41 4.36 -9.07
N THR A 68 -0.54 5.24 -8.60
CA THR A 68 0.91 5.04 -8.70
C THR A 68 1.54 4.78 -7.34
N ILE A 69 2.40 3.76 -7.26
CA ILE A 69 3.14 3.36 -6.06
C ILE A 69 4.62 3.65 -6.28
N LEU A 70 5.23 4.43 -5.39
CA LEU A 70 6.65 4.74 -5.40
C LEU A 70 7.38 3.89 -4.35
N PHE A 71 8.40 3.15 -4.75
CA PHE A 71 9.26 2.39 -3.83
C PHE A 71 10.52 3.19 -3.50
N LEU A 72 10.77 3.46 -2.22
CA LEU A 72 11.94 4.19 -1.73
C LEU A 72 12.65 3.41 -0.62
N GLY A 73 13.95 3.64 -0.46
CA GLY A 73 14.77 3.04 0.58
C GLY A 73 16.23 2.91 0.19
N GLN A 74 17.08 2.60 1.17
CA GLN A 74 18.52 2.41 0.98
C GLN A 74 18.86 1.29 -0.02
N HIS A 75 20.13 1.22 -0.42
CA HIS A 75 20.61 0.12 -1.24
C HIS A 75 20.40 -1.25 -0.56
N SER A 76 20.16 -2.30 -1.34
CA SER A 76 19.97 -3.68 -0.85
C SER A 76 18.78 -3.96 0.08
N VAL A 77 17.88 -3.01 0.37
CA VAL A 77 16.69 -3.26 1.23
C VAL A 77 15.64 -4.18 0.60
N GLY A 78 15.71 -4.43 -0.72
CA GLY A 78 14.81 -5.36 -1.42
C GLY A 78 13.61 -4.73 -2.14
N LYS A 79 13.70 -3.45 -2.55
CA LYS A 79 12.67 -2.75 -3.36
C LYS A 79 12.26 -3.55 -4.60
N THR A 80 13.24 -3.80 -5.46
CA THR A 80 13.06 -4.55 -6.71
C THR A 80 12.56 -5.98 -6.47
N SER A 81 13.03 -6.63 -5.41
CA SER A 81 12.55 -7.97 -5.02
C SER A 81 11.08 -7.95 -4.58
N MET A 82 10.66 -6.94 -3.83
CA MET A 82 9.26 -6.77 -3.43
C MET A 82 8.36 -6.45 -4.63
N ILE A 83 8.85 -5.68 -5.60
CA ILE A 83 8.12 -5.42 -6.85
C ILE A 83 7.95 -6.71 -7.63
N ARG A 84 9.02 -7.50 -7.82
CA ARG A 84 8.95 -8.83 -8.43
C ARG A 84 7.95 -9.73 -7.70
N PHE A 85 7.98 -9.72 -6.37
CA PHE A 85 7.05 -10.46 -5.53
C PHE A 85 5.59 -10.07 -5.82
N LEU A 86 5.27 -8.77 -5.84
CA LEU A 86 3.92 -8.28 -6.16
C LEU A 86 3.47 -8.63 -7.58
N LEU A 87 4.36 -8.48 -8.57
CA LEU A 87 4.07 -8.78 -9.98
C LEU A 87 4.01 -10.29 -10.26
N ASN A 88 4.60 -11.11 -9.39
CA ASN A 88 4.78 -12.54 -9.56
C ASN A 88 5.56 -12.92 -10.86
N THR A 89 6.34 -11.98 -11.39
CA THR A 89 7.16 -12.15 -12.58
C THR A 89 8.24 -11.08 -12.61
N ASP A 90 9.29 -11.33 -13.40
CA ASP A 90 10.31 -10.34 -13.70
C ASP A 90 9.76 -9.28 -14.69
N TYR A 91 10.23 -8.05 -14.53
CA TYR A 91 9.92 -6.95 -15.45
C TYR A 91 11.15 -6.53 -16.27
N PRO A 92 10.98 -5.95 -17.47
CA PRO A 92 12.09 -5.58 -18.34
C PRO A 92 13.03 -4.55 -17.69
N GLY A 93 14.35 -4.80 -17.74
CA GLY A 93 15.35 -3.90 -17.19
C GLY A 93 15.61 -4.09 -15.69
N MET A 94 14.87 -4.98 -15.04
CA MET A 94 15.08 -5.33 -13.65
C MET A 94 16.47 -5.93 -13.40
N ARG A 95 17.14 -5.53 -12.32
CA ARG A 95 18.39 -6.13 -11.84
C ARG A 95 18.34 -6.33 -10.33
N ILE A 96 18.44 -7.58 -9.88
CA ILE A 96 18.56 -7.93 -8.46
C ILE A 96 19.99 -8.44 -8.25
N ALA A 97 20.85 -7.59 -7.72
CA ALA A 97 22.23 -7.92 -7.40
C ALA A 97 22.61 -7.35 -6.03
N PRO A 98 23.57 -7.99 -5.31
CA PRO A 98 24.12 -7.44 -4.07
C PRO A 98 24.96 -6.18 -4.31
N GLU A 99 25.41 -5.94 -5.54
CA GLU A 99 26.09 -4.72 -5.95
C GLU A 99 25.11 -3.56 -6.19
N PRO A 100 25.56 -2.28 -6.13
CA PRO A 100 24.80 -1.12 -6.59
C PRO A 100 24.13 -1.38 -7.93
N SER A 101 22.79 -1.55 -7.93
CA SER A 101 22.02 -1.54 -9.16
C SER A 101 22.20 -0.16 -9.80
N ASN A 102 22.32 -0.10 -11.12
CA ASN A 102 22.43 1.16 -11.87
C ASN A 102 21.46 2.22 -11.35
N ASP A 103 21.87 3.49 -11.32
CA ASP A 103 21.11 4.66 -10.87
C ASP A 103 19.92 4.98 -11.81
N ILE A 104 19.03 4.02 -12.04
CA ILE A 104 17.94 4.10 -13.01
C ILE A 104 16.60 4.02 -12.28
N PHE A 105 15.73 4.99 -12.54
CA PHE A 105 14.32 4.95 -12.19
C PHE A 105 13.57 4.11 -13.22
N ASN A 106 12.87 3.07 -12.76
CA ASN A 106 12.02 2.25 -13.61
C ASN A 106 10.56 2.58 -13.36
N ILE A 107 9.89 3.17 -14.35
CA ILE A 107 8.44 3.38 -14.35
C ILE A 107 7.80 2.15 -15.02
N ILE A 108 7.20 1.28 -14.23
CA ILE A 108 6.63 0.02 -14.66
C ILE A 108 5.14 0.22 -14.96
N ILE A 109 4.77 0.05 -16.23
CA ILE A 109 3.41 0.25 -16.73
C ILE A 109 2.91 -0.98 -17.49
N TYR A 110 1.59 -1.09 -17.61
CA TYR A 110 1.01 -2.10 -18.47
C TYR A 110 1.31 -1.81 -19.94
N GLY A 111 1.66 -2.86 -20.67
CA GLY A 111 1.65 -2.85 -22.13
C GLY A 111 1.58 -4.27 -22.67
N ASN A 112 1.16 -4.42 -23.91
CA ASN A 112 0.96 -5.74 -24.52
C ASN A 112 2.28 -6.52 -24.64
N ASP A 113 3.39 -5.81 -24.80
CA ASP A 113 4.72 -6.38 -25.00
C ASP A 113 5.69 -5.96 -23.89
N ALA A 114 6.59 -6.88 -23.56
CA ALA A 114 7.70 -6.66 -22.65
C ALA A 114 8.80 -5.83 -23.35
N ARG A 115 8.94 -4.55 -22.98
CA ARG A 115 9.94 -3.64 -23.58
C ARG A 115 10.36 -2.51 -22.64
N ILE A 116 11.55 -1.97 -22.89
CA ILE A 116 12.08 -0.79 -22.19
C ILE A 116 12.00 0.39 -23.14
N ILE A 117 11.40 1.49 -22.69
CA ILE A 117 11.25 2.72 -23.45
C ILE A 117 11.96 3.85 -22.68
N PRO A 118 12.96 4.52 -23.27
CA PRO A 118 13.58 5.70 -22.67
C PRO A 118 12.55 6.81 -22.37
N SER A 119 12.66 7.46 -21.21
CA SER A 119 11.70 8.49 -20.79
C SER A 119 11.62 9.68 -21.76
N ASN A 120 12.75 10.11 -22.33
CA ASN A 120 12.83 11.24 -23.27
C ASN A 120 11.93 11.08 -24.52
N ILE A 121 11.60 9.85 -24.91
CA ILE A 121 10.65 9.57 -26.00
C ILE A 121 9.21 9.71 -25.51
N MET A 122 8.93 9.26 -24.29
CA MET A 122 7.57 9.18 -23.74
C MET A 122 7.06 10.51 -23.19
N VAL A 123 7.93 11.43 -22.77
CA VAL A 123 7.48 12.68 -22.16
C VAL A 123 6.62 13.53 -23.12
N ASN A 124 6.83 13.40 -24.42
CA ASN A 124 6.03 14.09 -25.44
C ASN A 124 4.67 13.44 -25.71
N ASN A 125 4.40 12.26 -25.13
CA ASN A 125 3.13 11.58 -25.31
C ASN A 125 2.06 12.17 -24.38
N THR A 126 0.94 12.58 -24.94
CA THR A 126 -0.19 13.17 -24.19
C THR A 126 -0.78 12.24 -23.15
N ASN A 127 -0.65 10.92 -23.35
CA ASN A 127 -1.20 9.90 -22.45
C ASN A 127 -0.23 9.51 -21.33
N PHE A 128 1.00 10.06 -21.32
CA PHE A 128 1.98 9.75 -20.29
C PHE A 128 1.72 10.58 -19.03
N PRO A 129 1.59 9.95 -17.84
CA PRO A 129 1.13 10.63 -16.63
C PRO A 129 2.21 11.46 -15.92
N PHE A 130 3.45 11.49 -16.44
CA PHE A 130 4.56 12.26 -15.87
C PHE A 130 5.13 13.30 -16.86
N PRO A 131 4.29 14.23 -17.37
CA PRO A 131 4.71 15.25 -18.34
C PRO A 131 5.77 16.20 -17.76
N GLY A 132 5.73 16.42 -16.45
CA GLY A 132 6.67 17.28 -15.73
C GLY A 132 8.11 16.74 -15.70
N LEU A 133 8.37 15.53 -16.22
CA LEU A 133 9.75 15.06 -16.40
C LEU A 133 10.55 15.94 -17.38
N THR A 134 9.90 16.70 -18.27
CA THR A 134 10.57 17.67 -19.18
C THR A 134 11.43 18.70 -18.45
N GLN A 135 11.15 19.00 -17.18
CA GLN A 135 11.88 20.00 -16.40
C GLN A 135 13.30 19.55 -16.00
N PHE A 136 13.61 18.26 -16.09
CA PHE A 136 14.90 17.70 -15.69
C PHE A 136 15.91 17.66 -16.84
N SER A 137 17.19 17.61 -16.50
CA SER A 137 18.27 17.54 -17.48
C SER A 137 18.16 16.28 -18.36
N ASN A 138 18.64 16.36 -19.61
CA ASN A 138 18.71 15.20 -20.50
C ASN A 138 19.54 14.04 -19.91
N GLN A 139 20.52 14.35 -19.05
CA GLN A 139 21.31 13.35 -18.34
C GLN A 139 20.48 12.61 -17.28
N CYS A 140 19.64 13.31 -16.55
CA CYS A 140 18.71 12.74 -15.58
C CYS A 140 17.59 11.94 -16.27
N LEU A 141 17.07 12.42 -17.40
CA LEU A 141 16.08 11.68 -18.20
C LEU A 141 16.62 10.36 -18.74
N LYS A 142 17.90 10.28 -19.12
CA LYS A 142 18.54 9.00 -19.50
C LYS A 142 18.58 7.98 -18.37
N ARG A 143 18.50 8.45 -17.12
CA ARG A 143 18.40 7.64 -15.89
C ARG A 143 16.95 7.31 -15.52
N CYS A 144 15.98 7.65 -16.36
CA CYS A 144 14.59 7.26 -16.18
C CYS A 144 14.12 6.47 -17.40
N VAL A 145 13.66 5.25 -17.16
CA VAL A 145 13.17 4.34 -18.19
C VAL A 145 11.80 3.82 -17.84
N ILE A 146 11.03 3.49 -18.87
CA ILE A 146 9.69 2.94 -18.74
C ILE A 146 9.73 1.47 -19.11
N ALA A 147 9.42 0.61 -18.16
CA ALA A 147 9.29 -0.83 -18.38
C ALA A 147 7.82 -1.15 -18.66
N SER A 148 7.51 -1.48 -19.91
CA SER A 148 6.19 -1.95 -20.35
C SER A 148 6.16 -3.47 -20.27
N CYS A 149 5.16 -4.07 -19.62
CA CYS A 149 4.96 -5.52 -19.65
C CYS A 149 3.48 -5.96 -19.46
N PRO A 150 3.10 -7.14 -19.97
CA PRO A 150 1.70 -7.60 -19.98
C PRO A 150 1.26 -8.24 -18.66
N VAL A 151 1.46 -7.55 -17.53
CA VAL A 151 1.05 -8.05 -16.22
C VAL A 151 -0.35 -7.51 -15.85
N PRO A 152 -1.33 -8.38 -15.50
CA PRO A 152 -2.69 -7.94 -15.18
C PRO A 152 -2.77 -6.89 -14.06
N LEU A 153 -1.92 -7.01 -13.03
CA LEU A 153 -1.84 -6.04 -11.94
C LEU A 153 -1.57 -4.61 -12.45
N LEU A 154 -0.72 -4.47 -13.47
CA LEU A 154 -0.34 -3.17 -14.02
C LEU A 154 -1.47 -2.47 -14.78
N LYS A 155 -2.55 -3.18 -15.14
CA LYS A 155 -3.77 -2.55 -15.68
C LYS A 155 -4.45 -1.65 -14.64
N HIS A 156 -4.19 -1.92 -13.36
CA HIS A 156 -4.82 -1.24 -12.24
C HIS A 156 -3.88 -0.30 -11.49
N VAL A 157 -2.56 -0.51 -11.57
CA VAL A 157 -1.55 0.30 -10.86
C VAL A 157 -0.33 0.57 -11.73
N THR A 158 0.33 1.70 -11.48
CA THR A 158 1.67 1.99 -11.99
C THR A 158 2.67 1.85 -10.84
N ILE A 159 3.83 1.27 -11.09
CA ILE A 159 4.86 1.09 -10.05
C ILE A 159 6.11 1.88 -10.47
N ILE A 160 6.71 2.60 -9.54
CA ILE A 160 7.99 3.28 -9.75
C ILE A 160 9.03 2.65 -8.83
N ASP A 161 10.01 1.95 -9.41
CA ASP A 161 11.20 1.47 -8.72
C ASP A 161 12.28 2.55 -8.78
N THR A 162 12.77 3.00 -7.62
CA THR A 162 13.87 3.96 -7.54
C THR A 162 15.19 3.24 -7.26
N PRO A 163 16.33 3.78 -7.69
CA PRO A 163 17.61 3.24 -7.25
C PRO A 163 17.78 3.37 -5.72
N GLY A 164 18.68 2.58 -5.17
CA GLY A 164 19.04 2.68 -3.75
C GLY A 164 19.66 4.02 -3.43
N ILE A 165 19.26 4.63 -2.32
CA ILE A 165 19.88 5.87 -1.84
C ILE A 165 21.32 5.53 -1.43
N LEU A 166 22.29 6.08 -2.16
CA LEU A 166 23.72 5.93 -1.86
C LEU A 166 24.19 7.11 -0.99
N GLU A 167 25.14 6.85 -0.10
CA GLU A 167 25.69 7.85 0.83
C GLU A 167 26.65 8.84 0.15
N ASN A 168 27.21 8.52 -1.02
CA ASN A 168 28.34 9.26 -1.59
C ASN A 168 28.00 10.57 -2.33
N SER A 169 26.73 11.01 -2.35
CA SER A 169 26.34 12.26 -3.03
C SER A 169 26.47 13.52 -2.15
N LEU A 170 27.09 13.43 -0.98
CA LEU A 170 27.16 14.47 0.05
C LEU A 170 28.00 15.72 -0.33
N GLN A 171 28.62 15.79 -1.52
CA GLN A 171 29.52 16.89 -1.88
C GLN A 171 28.84 18.18 -2.38
N SER A 172 27.52 18.20 -2.60
CA SER A 172 26.83 19.39 -3.14
C SER A 172 26.07 20.17 -2.06
N GLN A 173 26.30 21.49 -1.99
CA GLN A 173 25.62 22.48 -1.14
C GLN A 173 24.17 22.76 -1.61
N GLY A 174 23.40 21.72 -1.91
CA GLY A 174 22.02 21.85 -2.39
C GLY A 174 21.38 20.51 -2.79
N PRO A 175 20.05 20.48 -2.99
CA PRO A 175 19.35 19.26 -3.33
C PRO A 175 19.74 18.77 -4.72
N THR A 176 20.14 17.50 -4.80
CA THR A 176 20.56 16.88 -6.07
C THR A 176 19.38 16.78 -7.05
N GLU A 177 19.64 16.70 -8.37
CA GLU A 177 18.57 16.45 -9.35
C GLU A 177 17.78 15.16 -9.03
N PHE A 178 18.45 14.18 -8.41
CA PHE A 178 17.84 12.95 -7.91
C PHE A 178 16.79 13.21 -6.81
N GLU A 179 17.15 14.01 -5.80
CA GLU A 179 16.25 14.41 -4.72
C GLU A 179 15.06 15.23 -5.24
N GLN A 180 15.29 16.09 -6.22
CA GLN A 180 14.23 16.85 -6.89
C GLN A 180 13.28 15.94 -7.67
N MET A 181 13.82 14.91 -8.34
CA MET A 181 13.02 13.90 -9.05
C MET A 181 12.18 13.07 -8.07
N ILE A 182 12.73 12.67 -6.91
CA ILE A 182 11.94 12.01 -5.86
C ILE A 182 10.83 12.93 -5.37
N ARG A 183 11.12 14.21 -5.10
CA ARG A 183 10.10 15.19 -4.70
C ARG A 183 8.99 15.32 -5.75
N TYR A 184 9.36 15.33 -7.02
CA TYR A 184 8.42 15.36 -8.15
C TYR A 184 7.51 14.13 -8.15
N PHE A 185 8.09 12.91 -8.07
CA PHE A 185 7.29 11.70 -8.03
C PHE A 185 6.41 11.62 -6.77
N ALA A 186 6.93 11.97 -5.60
CA ALA A 186 6.17 12.00 -4.34
C ALA A 186 4.93 12.91 -4.43
N GLY A 187 5.01 14.01 -5.19
CA GLY A 187 3.88 14.88 -5.50
C GLY A 187 2.80 14.22 -6.37
N LYS A 188 3.19 13.33 -7.29
CA LYS A 188 2.28 12.70 -8.29
C LYS A 188 1.73 11.34 -7.86
N VAL A 189 2.46 10.59 -7.04
CA VAL A 189 2.07 9.24 -6.62
C VAL A 189 0.98 9.22 -5.55
N ASP A 190 0.35 8.05 -5.40
CA ASP A 190 -0.71 7.76 -4.44
C ASP A 190 -0.20 7.16 -3.14
N ARG A 191 0.86 6.36 -3.21
CA ARG A 191 1.55 5.79 -2.05
C ARG A 191 3.05 5.77 -2.24
N ILE A 192 3.75 5.91 -1.13
CA ILE A 192 5.20 5.85 -1.04
C ILE A 192 5.53 4.71 -0.08
N LEU A 193 6.04 3.61 -0.61
CA LEU A 193 6.50 2.47 0.18
C LEU A 193 7.95 2.72 0.56
N LEU A 194 8.14 3.14 1.82
CA LEU A 194 9.45 3.44 2.37
C LEU A 194 9.99 2.20 3.09
N MET A 195 10.95 1.53 2.46
CA MET A 195 11.48 0.25 2.87
C MET A 195 12.79 0.37 3.63
N PHE A 196 12.92 -0.45 4.67
CA PHE A 196 14.12 -0.61 5.48
C PHE A 196 14.47 -2.09 5.60
N ASP A 197 15.75 -2.37 5.81
CA ASP A 197 16.24 -3.70 6.16
C ASP A 197 16.17 -3.88 7.68
N ALA A 198 15.45 -4.90 8.17
CA ALA A 198 15.31 -5.15 9.60
C ALA A 198 16.63 -5.49 10.29
N LEU A 199 17.60 -6.11 9.58
CA LEU A 199 18.88 -6.50 10.14
C LEU A 199 19.89 -5.35 10.15
N ARG A 200 19.88 -4.54 9.09
CA ARG A 200 20.81 -3.41 8.89
C ARG A 200 20.10 -2.07 9.02
N PHE A 201 19.16 -1.98 9.95
CA PHE A 201 18.40 -0.75 10.14
C PHE A 201 19.32 0.39 10.57
N ASP A 202 19.46 1.39 9.70
CA ASP A 202 20.17 2.62 10.01
C ASP A 202 19.48 3.82 9.34
N LEU A 203 19.46 4.95 10.06
CA LEU A 203 18.94 6.22 9.58
C LEU A 203 20.10 7.16 9.22
N SER A 204 20.86 6.74 8.21
CA SER A 204 21.92 7.51 7.54
C SER A 204 21.51 8.97 7.24
N GLU A 205 22.49 9.85 7.08
CA GLU A 205 22.24 11.26 6.74
C GLU A 205 21.43 11.42 5.44
N SER A 206 21.74 10.64 4.40
CA SER A 206 20.99 10.65 3.14
C SER A 206 19.52 10.25 3.33
N MET A 207 19.24 9.29 4.20
CA MET A 207 17.88 8.91 4.54
C MET A 207 17.15 10.04 5.29
N ASN A 208 17.85 10.79 6.14
CA ASN A 208 17.29 11.92 6.87
C ASN A 208 16.94 13.08 5.93
N ARG A 209 17.80 13.36 4.94
CA ARG A 209 17.51 14.32 3.86
C ARG A 209 16.30 13.88 3.05
N LEU A 210 16.20 12.59 2.71
CA LEU A 210 15.02 12.06 2.02
C LEU A 210 13.75 12.26 2.86
N LEU A 211 13.78 11.94 4.16
CA LEU A 211 12.62 12.12 5.04
C LEU A 211 12.18 13.59 5.09
N TYR A 212 13.11 14.53 5.11
CA TYR A 212 12.81 15.97 5.02
C TYR A 212 12.12 16.33 3.68
N ILE A 213 12.58 15.78 2.56
CA ILE A 213 11.96 15.99 1.24
C ILE A 213 10.53 15.42 1.20
N LEU A 214 10.31 14.29 1.86
CA LEU A 214 9.03 13.57 1.90
C LEU A 214 8.04 14.09 2.95
N GLN A 215 8.49 14.91 3.90
CA GLN A 215 7.66 15.48 4.96
C GLN A 215 6.34 16.11 4.47
N PRO A 216 6.28 16.84 3.32
CA PRO A 216 5.01 17.38 2.80
C PRO A 216 4.03 16.32 2.27
N PHE A 217 4.46 15.06 2.15
CA PHE A 217 3.73 13.93 1.59
C PHE A 217 3.62 12.77 2.58
N GLU A 218 3.74 13.06 3.88
CA GLU A 218 3.76 12.06 4.96
C GLU A 218 2.49 11.19 4.99
N ASP A 219 1.35 11.74 4.57
CA ASP A 219 0.07 11.04 4.46
C ASP A 219 0.06 9.91 3.43
N LYS A 220 1.04 9.90 2.51
CA LYS A 220 1.21 8.87 1.47
C LYS A 220 2.17 7.76 1.87
N ILE A 221 2.92 7.92 2.97
CA ILE A 221 4.03 7.04 3.33
C ILE A 221 3.51 5.78 4.03
N LEU A 222 3.91 4.61 3.53
CA LEU A 222 3.78 3.32 4.20
C LEU A 222 5.18 2.81 4.56
N LEU A 223 5.40 2.55 5.84
CA LEU A 223 6.68 2.07 6.35
C LEU A 223 6.75 0.55 6.29
N ILE A 224 7.82 0.02 5.71
CA ILE A 224 8.03 -1.43 5.56
C ILE A 224 9.38 -1.83 6.14
N LEU A 225 9.36 -2.75 7.11
CA LEU A 225 10.53 -3.48 7.58
C LEU A 225 10.62 -4.80 6.83
N ASN A 226 11.53 -4.87 5.86
CA ASN A 226 11.79 -6.07 5.07
C ASN A 226 12.87 -6.95 5.72
N LYS A 227 12.93 -8.21 5.30
CA LYS A 227 13.86 -9.23 5.81
C LYS A 227 13.71 -9.49 7.32
N GLY A 228 12.50 -9.29 7.85
CA GLY A 228 12.22 -9.51 9.28
C GLY A 228 12.50 -10.94 9.73
N ASP A 229 12.49 -11.91 8.82
CA ASP A 229 12.80 -13.32 9.08
C ASP A 229 14.28 -13.57 9.43
N THR A 230 15.15 -12.59 9.20
CA THR A 230 16.58 -12.66 9.54
C THR A 230 16.88 -12.25 10.98
N CYS A 231 15.90 -11.67 11.68
CA CYS A 231 16.06 -11.15 13.04
C CYS A 231 15.37 -12.05 14.08
N ASP A 232 15.95 -12.12 15.27
CA ASP A 232 15.30 -12.72 16.43
C ASP A 232 14.11 -11.88 16.93
N PRO A 233 13.13 -12.46 17.64
CA PRO A 233 11.95 -11.75 18.13
C PRO A 233 12.21 -10.45 18.88
N ILE A 234 13.21 -10.47 19.76
CA ILE A 234 13.59 -9.31 20.58
C ILE A 234 14.21 -8.22 19.70
N ALA A 235 15.16 -8.61 18.83
CA ALA A 235 15.81 -7.69 17.90
C ALA A 235 14.80 -7.04 16.93
N LEU A 236 13.88 -7.83 16.39
CA LEU A 236 12.84 -7.35 15.50
C LEU A 236 11.90 -6.33 16.18
N SER A 237 11.49 -6.63 17.42
CA SER A 237 10.65 -5.73 18.23
C SER A 237 11.37 -4.43 18.57
N HIS A 238 12.68 -4.51 18.87
CA HIS A 238 13.52 -3.35 19.12
C HIS A 238 13.62 -2.48 17.86
N VAL A 239 14.03 -3.04 16.71
CA VAL A 239 14.16 -2.30 15.45
C VAL A 239 12.84 -1.65 15.02
N ARG A 240 11.72 -2.37 15.16
CA ARG A 240 10.38 -1.82 14.92
C ARG A 240 10.09 -0.61 15.80
N SER A 241 10.39 -0.71 17.09
CA SER A 241 10.17 0.39 18.05
C SER A 241 11.08 1.58 17.76
N THR A 242 12.35 1.34 17.42
CA THR A 242 13.31 2.38 17.03
C THR A 242 12.88 3.11 15.77
N LEU A 243 12.38 2.39 14.76
CA LEU A 243 11.85 2.99 13.53
C LEU A 243 10.67 3.91 13.85
N ILE A 244 9.70 3.43 14.63
CA ILE A 244 8.51 4.21 15.01
C ILE A 244 8.91 5.48 15.77
N TRP A 245 9.80 5.35 16.75
CA TRP A 245 10.30 6.48 17.54
C TRP A 245 11.03 7.50 16.67
N SER A 246 11.82 7.03 15.70
CA SER A 246 12.55 7.92 14.80
C SER A 246 11.61 8.65 13.83
N MET A 247 10.55 7.98 13.38
CA MET A 247 9.55 8.56 12.49
C MET A 247 8.64 9.54 13.21
N SER A 248 8.22 9.26 14.43
CA SER A 248 7.37 10.18 15.21
C SER A 248 8.04 11.51 15.54
N ARG A 249 9.37 11.55 15.55
CA ARG A 249 10.14 12.80 15.72
C ARG A 249 10.29 13.62 14.44
N LYS A 250 10.19 12.98 13.27
CA LYS A 250 10.49 13.60 11.96
C LYS A 250 9.24 13.91 11.15
N LEU A 251 8.21 13.08 11.29
CA LEU A 251 6.90 13.30 10.69
C LEU A 251 6.06 14.14 11.67
N HIS A 252 5.16 14.97 11.12
CA HIS A 252 4.25 15.81 11.88
C HIS A 252 2.91 15.13 12.18
N THR A 253 2.79 13.85 11.82
CA THR A 253 1.58 13.06 12.06
C THR A 253 1.31 12.91 13.55
N VAL A 254 0.09 13.27 13.97
CA VAL A 254 -0.39 13.09 15.35
C VAL A 254 -0.58 11.60 15.67
N GLU A 255 -0.86 10.77 14.66
CA GLU A 255 -1.02 9.34 14.79
C GLU A 255 0.31 8.58 14.72
N MET A 256 0.39 7.46 15.45
CA MET A 256 1.53 6.56 15.41
C MET A 256 1.68 5.95 14.00
N PRO A 257 2.83 6.09 13.33
CA PRO A 257 3.00 5.59 11.98
C PRO A 257 2.94 4.06 11.97
N LYS A 258 2.14 3.50 11.06
CA LYS A 258 2.01 2.05 10.88
C LYS A 258 3.24 1.50 10.17
N VAL A 259 3.83 0.46 10.75
CA VAL A 259 4.98 -0.26 10.21
C VAL A 259 4.57 -1.69 9.88
N TYR A 260 4.73 -2.09 8.63
CA TYR A 260 4.49 -3.45 8.16
C TYR A 260 5.79 -4.24 8.21
N VAL A 261 5.77 -5.40 8.85
CA VAL A 261 6.95 -6.25 8.98
C VAL A 261 6.79 -7.53 8.16
N GLY A 262 7.82 -7.90 7.41
CA GLY A 262 7.78 -9.16 6.65
C GLY A 262 9.05 -9.47 5.88
N SER A 263 8.98 -10.54 5.10
CA SER A 263 9.98 -10.91 4.10
C SER A 263 9.27 -11.07 2.76
N PHE A 264 9.43 -10.08 1.87
CA PHE A 264 8.64 -9.95 0.64
C PHE A 264 9.34 -10.66 -0.54
N TRP A 265 9.45 -11.98 -0.45
CA TRP A 265 10.04 -12.85 -1.47
C TRP A 265 9.38 -14.24 -1.47
N ASP A 266 9.70 -15.05 -2.49
CA ASP A 266 9.09 -16.38 -2.67
C ASP A 266 9.81 -17.52 -1.92
N LYS A 267 10.84 -17.18 -1.14
CA LYS A 267 11.62 -18.17 -0.40
C LYS A 267 10.96 -18.47 0.96
N PRO A 268 11.15 -19.68 1.50
CA PRO A 268 10.68 -19.99 2.84
C PRO A 268 11.31 -19.06 3.87
N LEU A 269 10.55 -18.75 4.93
CA LEU A 269 11.02 -17.93 6.05
C LEU A 269 12.18 -18.66 6.75
N ARG A 270 13.25 -17.93 7.08
CA ARG A 270 14.35 -18.49 7.86
C ARG A 270 13.92 -18.83 9.28
N ASN A 271 13.15 -17.93 9.90
CA ASN A 271 12.59 -18.13 11.23
C ASN A 271 11.05 -18.22 11.15
N PRO A 272 10.45 -19.39 11.40
CA PRO A 272 9.00 -19.58 11.33
C PRO A 272 8.26 -18.97 12.53
N VAL A 273 8.95 -18.59 13.63
CA VAL A 273 8.33 -18.02 14.83
C VAL A 273 7.46 -16.79 14.52
N HIS A 274 7.88 -15.99 13.53
CA HIS A 274 7.19 -14.76 13.13
C HIS A 274 6.18 -14.95 12.00
N GLN A 275 5.91 -16.18 11.58
CA GLN A 275 5.07 -16.44 10.41
C GLN A 275 3.68 -15.79 10.53
N GLN A 276 3.03 -15.93 11.68
CA GLN A 276 1.70 -15.33 11.92
C GLN A 276 1.73 -13.81 11.86
N LEU A 277 2.76 -13.18 12.46
CA LEU A 277 2.95 -11.73 12.42
C LEU A 277 3.15 -11.25 10.97
N PHE A 278 4.04 -11.89 10.22
CA PHE A 278 4.32 -11.52 8.82
C PHE A 278 3.10 -11.72 7.93
N GLN A 279 2.33 -12.79 8.12
CA GLN A 279 1.10 -13.02 7.37
C GLN A 279 0.03 -11.97 7.67
N ALA A 280 -0.12 -11.58 8.95
CA ALA A 280 -1.07 -10.56 9.35
C ALA A 280 -0.70 -9.18 8.76
N ASP A 281 0.57 -8.77 8.86
CA ASP A 281 1.03 -7.50 8.32
C ASP A 281 1.02 -7.48 6.78
N LEU A 282 1.39 -8.59 6.12
CA LEU A 282 1.28 -8.73 4.68
C LEU A 282 -0.17 -8.62 4.21
N SER A 283 -1.11 -9.25 4.91
CA SER A 283 -2.54 -9.19 4.58
C SER A 283 -3.08 -7.76 4.69
N ARG A 284 -2.69 -7.03 5.74
CA ARG A 284 -3.06 -5.62 5.92
C ARG A 284 -2.45 -4.72 4.85
N LEU A 285 -1.17 -4.90 4.54
CA LEU A 285 -0.49 -4.17 3.47
C LEU A 285 -1.18 -4.41 2.12
N PHE A 286 -1.51 -5.66 1.81
CA PHE A 286 -2.18 -6.02 0.57
C PHE A 286 -3.61 -5.46 0.51
N GLU A 287 -4.33 -5.39 1.62
CA GLU A 287 -5.64 -4.72 1.68
C GLU A 287 -5.52 -3.23 1.34
N GLU A 288 -4.51 -2.54 1.89
CA GLU A 288 -4.27 -1.12 1.56
C GLU A 288 -3.92 -0.94 0.08
N LEU A 289 -3.06 -1.79 -0.47
CA LEU A 289 -2.70 -1.75 -1.90
C LEU A 289 -3.89 -2.09 -2.81
N ARG A 290 -4.74 -3.05 -2.41
CA ARG A 290 -5.94 -3.45 -3.14
C ARG A 290 -6.98 -2.34 -3.20
N CYS A 291 -7.06 -1.53 -2.15
CA CYS A 291 -7.98 -0.39 -2.06
C CYS A 291 -7.45 0.89 -2.74
N LEU A 292 -6.28 0.85 -3.39
CA LEU A 292 -5.71 2.04 -4.02
C LEU A 292 -6.65 2.76 -4.98
N PRO A 293 -7.29 2.10 -5.97
CA PRO A 293 -8.19 2.78 -6.92
C PRO A 293 -9.27 3.62 -6.23
N ARG A 294 -9.84 3.11 -5.13
CA ARG A 294 -10.79 3.84 -4.28
C ARG A 294 -10.16 5.08 -3.66
N THR A 295 -9.03 4.89 -2.98
CA THR A 295 -8.38 5.96 -2.22
C THR A 295 -7.81 7.05 -3.12
N THR A 296 -7.44 6.71 -4.36
CA THR A 296 -6.93 7.63 -5.38
C THR A 296 -7.94 8.72 -5.73
N ASN A 297 -9.22 8.39 -5.94
CA ASN A 297 -10.23 9.41 -6.28
C ASN A 297 -10.43 10.41 -5.13
N ILE A 298 -10.47 9.93 -3.88
CA ILE A 298 -10.53 10.79 -2.69
C ILE A 298 -9.28 11.70 -2.61
N ARG A 299 -8.10 11.14 -2.86
CA ARG A 299 -6.84 11.90 -2.84
C ARG A 299 -6.81 12.95 -3.94
N ARG A 300 -7.17 12.60 -5.18
CA ARG A 300 -7.26 13.55 -6.30
C ARG A 300 -8.18 14.71 -5.99
N LEU A 301 -9.34 14.44 -5.38
CA LEU A 301 -10.24 15.48 -4.90
C LEU A 301 -9.55 16.41 -3.91
N LYS A 302 -8.83 15.85 -2.93
CA LYS A 302 -8.06 16.63 -1.94
C LYS A 302 -6.97 17.47 -2.60
N ASP A 303 -6.25 16.92 -3.58
CA ASP A 303 -5.19 17.63 -4.30
C ASP A 303 -5.75 18.81 -5.12
N VAL A 304 -6.86 18.60 -5.84
CA VAL A 304 -7.57 19.67 -6.56
C VAL A 304 -8.12 20.71 -5.60
N LEU A 305 -8.68 20.29 -4.46
CA LEU A 305 -9.19 21.21 -3.43
C LEU A 305 -8.06 22.06 -2.84
N LYS A 306 -6.93 21.44 -2.48
CA LYS A 306 -5.75 22.14 -1.98
C LYS A 306 -5.25 23.17 -3.01
N ARG A 307 -5.20 22.77 -4.28
CA ARG A 307 -4.85 23.65 -5.39
C ARG A 307 -5.84 24.81 -5.55
N ALA A 308 -7.15 24.53 -5.53
CA ALA A 308 -8.19 25.55 -5.62
C ALA A 308 -8.11 26.59 -4.49
N ASN A 309 -7.85 26.15 -3.26
CA ASN A 309 -7.63 27.04 -2.11
C ASN A 309 -6.38 27.92 -2.29
N GLN A 310 -5.28 27.36 -2.80
CA GLN A 310 -4.08 28.13 -3.12
C GLN A 310 -4.36 29.16 -4.22
N VAL A 311 -5.06 28.77 -5.28
CA VAL A 311 -5.44 29.68 -6.37
C VAL A 311 -6.36 30.79 -5.86
N MET A 312 -7.32 30.48 -4.99
CA MET A 312 -8.19 31.46 -4.34
C MET A 312 -7.39 32.47 -3.51
N LEU A 313 -6.42 31.99 -2.75
CA LEU A 313 -5.52 32.84 -1.98
C LEU A 313 -4.73 33.79 -2.88
N PHE A 314 -4.07 33.28 -3.92
CA PHE A 314 -3.26 34.11 -4.83
C PHE A 314 -4.12 35.05 -5.69
N ALA A 315 -5.32 34.64 -6.10
CA ALA A 315 -6.28 35.49 -6.80
C ALA A 315 -6.73 36.67 -5.92
N THR A 316 -7.07 36.39 -4.66
CA THR A 316 -7.46 37.42 -3.69
C THR A 316 -6.31 38.39 -3.41
N LEU A 317 -5.09 37.86 -3.24
CA LEU A 317 -3.89 38.66 -3.05
C LEU A 317 -3.62 39.56 -4.26
N THR A 318 -3.68 39.01 -5.47
CA THR A 318 -3.45 39.74 -6.72
C THR A 318 -4.48 40.85 -6.91
N ASN A 319 -5.76 40.58 -6.66
CA ASN A 319 -6.82 41.59 -6.73
C ASN A 319 -6.63 42.72 -5.70
N LYS A 320 -6.24 42.37 -4.46
CA LYS A 320 -5.99 43.37 -3.41
C LYS A 320 -4.78 44.24 -3.73
N MET A 321 -3.71 43.64 -4.23
CA MET A 321 -2.52 44.34 -4.68
C MET A 321 -2.79 45.25 -5.88
N HIS A 322 -3.58 44.78 -6.86
CA HIS A 322 -4.02 45.58 -8.00
C HIS A 322 -4.78 46.83 -7.55
N ASN A 323 -5.71 46.68 -6.60
CA ASN A 323 -6.49 47.81 -6.07
C ASN A 323 -5.60 48.80 -5.29
N MET A 324 -4.63 48.32 -4.49
CA MET A 324 -3.68 49.19 -3.80
C MET A 324 -2.78 49.97 -4.77
N ARG A 325 -2.40 49.36 -5.91
CA ARG A 325 -1.62 50.07 -6.96
C ARG A 325 -2.41 51.20 -7.60
N TYR A 326 -3.72 51.03 -7.78
CA TYR A 326 -4.61 52.08 -8.28
C TYR A 326 -4.82 53.21 -7.26
N PHE A 327 -4.85 52.90 -5.97
CA PHE A 327 -5.04 53.89 -4.90
C PHE A 327 -3.76 54.61 -4.47
N ALA A 328 -2.60 53.97 -4.60
CA ALA A 328 -1.31 54.52 -4.26
C ALA A 328 -0.41 54.52 -5.49
N GLY A 329 -0.34 55.64 -6.22
CA GLY A 329 0.64 55.89 -7.29
C GLY A 329 2.12 55.81 -6.86
N CYS A 330 2.41 55.31 -5.65
CA CYS A 330 3.71 55.23 -4.98
C CYS A 330 4.30 53.81 -4.89
N ILE A 331 3.57 52.75 -5.29
CA ILE A 331 4.12 51.37 -5.26
C ILE A 331 5.41 51.19 -6.10
N PRO A 332 5.61 51.86 -7.25
CA PRO A 332 6.87 51.80 -7.98
C PRO A 332 8.10 52.30 -7.18
N ARG A 333 7.89 53.05 -6.08
CA ARG A 333 8.96 53.61 -5.24
C ARG A 333 9.22 52.85 -3.93
N MET A 334 8.37 51.90 -3.55
CA MET A 334 8.55 51.15 -2.31
C MET A 334 9.53 49.99 -2.49
N LYS A 335 10.45 49.82 -1.53
CA LYS A 335 11.38 48.68 -1.53
C LYS A 335 10.58 47.37 -1.47
N LYS A 336 10.88 46.43 -2.37
CA LYS A 336 10.22 45.11 -2.49
C LYS A 336 10.16 44.34 -1.15
N ARG A 337 11.15 44.51 -0.26
CA ARG A 337 11.16 43.95 1.11
C ARG A 337 10.04 44.51 2.01
N THR A 338 9.73 45.80 1.89
CA THR A 338 8.66 46.45 2.66
C THR A 338 7.30 45.94 2.20
N LEU A 339 7.13 45.75 0.90
CA LEU A 339 5.91 45.18 0.33
C LEU A 339 5.67 43.74 0.83
N ALA A 340 6.72 42.90 0.84
CA ALA A 340 6.63 41.56 1.40
C ALA A 340 6.23 41.55 2.89
N LYS A 341 6.72 42.53 3.68
CA LYS A 341 6.31 42.71 5.08
C LYS A 341 4.85 43.14 5.22
N ILE A 342 4.36 44.05 4.36
CA ILE A 342 2.96 44.49 4.36
C ILE A 342 2.05 43.30 4.02
N VAL A 343 2.42 42.51 3.01
CA VAL A 343 1.66 41.29 2.65
C VAL A 343 1.59 40.33 3.84
N SER A 344 2.73 40.04 4.49
CA SER A 344 2.76 39.08 5.59
C SER A 344 2.08 39.57 6.88
N HIS A 345 2.21 40.86 7.22
CA HIS A 345 1.69 41.38 8.50
C HIS A 345 0.29 41.98 8.41
N GLU A 346 -0.12 42.55 7.27
CA GLU A 346 -1.42 43.22 7.15
C GLU A 346 -2.42 42.47 6.29
N ILE A 347 -1.95 41.82 5.21
CA ILE A 347 -2.85 41.16 4.26
C ILE A 347 -3.16 39.74 4.71
N TYR A 348 -2.16 38.97 5.11
CA TYR A 348 -2.32 37.57 5.51
C TYR A 348 -3.30 37.36 6.68
N PRO A 349 -3.25 38.12 7.79
CA PRO A 349 -4.24 37.96 8.87
C PRO A 349 -5.68 38.19 8.40
N LYS A 350 -5.89 39.16 7.49
CA LYS A 350 -7.21 39.44 6.90
C LYS A 350 -7.66 38.30 5.98
N LEU A 351 -6.73 37.68 5.25
CA LEU A 351 -7.01 36.53 4.38
C LEU A 351 -7.30 35.26 5.16
N ILE A 352 -6.57 35.00 6.26
CA ILE A 352 -6.82 33.89 7.17
C ILE A 352 -8.27 33.92 7.65
N ASN A 353 -8.73 35.10 8.11
CA ASN A 353 -10.09 35.25 8.62
C ASN A 353 -11.15 35.14 7.52
N LEU A 354 -10.85 35.60 6.30
CA LEU A 354 -11.81 35.64 5.19
C LEU A 354 -11.94 34.30 4.46
N LEU A 355 -10.83 33.55 4.34
CA LEU A 355 -10.77 32.27 3.62
C LEU A 355 -10.69 31.06 4.57
N HIS A 356 -10.72 31.27 5.89
CA HIS A 356 -10.59 30.24 6.93
C HIS A 356 -9.37 29.32 6.73
N LEU A 357 -8.25 29.87 6.26
CA LEU A 357 -7.02 29.12 5.97
C LEU A 357 -6.18 28.91 7.22
N GLN A 358 -5.40 27.83 7.25
CA GLN A 358 -4.36 27.67 8.26
C GLN A 358 -3.13 28.50 7.89
N THR A 359 -2.35 28.92 8.89
CA THR A 359 -1.10 29.67 8.66
C THR A 359 -0.07 28.87 7.86
N ALA A 360 -0.11 27.53 7.94
CA ALA A 360 0.75 26.62 7.20
C ALA A 360 0.46 26.60 5.68
N ASP A 361 -0.76 26.96 5.26
CA ASP A 361 -1.15 26.99 3.85
C ASP A 361 -0.69 28.26 3.13
N LEU A 362 -0.17 29.25 3.88
CA LEU A 362 0.25 30.53 3.33
C LEU A 362 1.67 30.47 2.74
N PRO A 363 1.92 31.14 1.60
CA PRO A 363 3.25 31.27 1.03
C PRO A 363 4.21 31.92 2.00
N THR A 364 5.41 31.36 2.14
CA THR A 364 6.45 31.92 3.02
C THR A 364 6.85 33.33 2.57
N ARG A 365 7.27 34.16 3.52
CA ARG A 365 7.70 35.54 3.25
C ARG A 365 8.81 35.59 2.18
N ASP A 366 9.73 34.63 2.23
CA ASP A 366 10.87 34.57 1.30
C ASP A 366 10.41 34.18 -0.11
N LEU A 367 9.41 33.30 -0.24
CA LEU A 367 8.79 33.00 -1.52
C LEU A 367 8.14 34.24 -2.13
N ILE A 368 7.31 34.97 -1.36
CA ILE A 368 6.68 36.23 -1.83
C ILE A 368 7.75 37.23 -2.26
N TYR A 369 8.80 37.40 -1.45
CA TYR A 369 9.87 38.33 -1.74
C TYR A 369 10.61 37.98 -3.03
N ASN A 370 10.96 36.71 -3.23
CA ASN A 370 11.60 36.22 -4.46
C ASN A 370 10.71 36.42 -5.69
N LEU A 371 9.39 36.22 -5.55
CA LEU A 371 8.44 36.48 -6.62
C LEU A 371 8.34 37.97 -6.96
N MET A 372 8.38 38.84 -5.95
CA MET A 372 8.40 40.30 -6.15
C MET A 372 9.69 40.78 -6.83
N LEU A 373 10.82 40.11 -6.60
CA LEU A 373 12.09 40.44 -7.25
C LEU A 373 12.05 40.21 -8.77
N LYS A 374 11.40 39.14 -9.23
CA LYS A 374 11.35 38.78 -10.65
C LYS A 374 10.38 39.63 -11.51
N ASP A 375 9.74 40.65 -10.94
CA ASP A 375 8.70 41.49 -11.58
C ASP A 375 7.54 40.68 -12.19
N ILE A 376 7.37 39.43 -11.76
CA ILE A 376 6.33 38.49 -12.19
C ILE A 376 4.93 38.97 -11.78
N TRP A 377 4.84 39.89 -10.83
CA TRP A 377 3.60 40.54 -10.40
C TRP A 377 3.13 41.62 -11.38
N ILE A 378 2.97 41.25 -12.65
CA ILE A 378 2.08 42.01 -13.54
C ILE A 378 0.68 41.70 -13.02
N PHE A 379 0.18 42.54 -12.11
CA PHE A 379 -1.09 42.34 -11.39
C PHE A 379 -2.27 42.31 -12.37
N LYS A 380 -2.49 41.18 -13.05
CA LYS A 380 -3.69 40.98 -13.84
C LYS A 380 -4.85 40.83 -12.87
N LYS A 381 -5.83 41.74 -12.99
CA LYS A 381 -7.04 41.68 -12.19
C LYS A 381 -7.82 40.43 -12.60
N VAL A 382 -8.09 39.54 -11.66
CA VAL A 382 -8.95 38.38 -11.88
C VAL A 382 -10.39 38.87 -12.06
N SER A 383 -11.09 38.34 -13.07
CA SER A 383 -12.46 38.78 -13.35
C SER A 383 -13.40 38.38 -12.21
N LYS A 384 -14.46 39.17 -11.99
CA LYS A 384 -15.47 38.84 -10.96
C LYS A 384 -16.16 37.50 -11.26
N LYS A 385 -16.33 37.17 -12.54
CA LYS A 385 -16.95 35.92 -13.00
C LYS A 385 -16.09 34.72 -12.60
N ASP A 386 -14.82 34.74 -12.96
CA ASP A 386 -13.92 33.60 -12.69
C ASP A 386 -13.69 33.43 -11.19
N PHE A 387 -13.63 34.54 -10.45
CA PHE A 387 -13.55 34.50 -8.98
C PHE A 387 -14.81 33.87 -8.36
N GLN A 388 -16.00 34.21 -8.86
CA GLN A 388 -17.25 33.59 -8.40
C GLN A 388 -17.29 32.10 -8.73
N GLN A 389 -16.89 31.70 -9.94
CA GLN A 389 -16.84 30.29 -10.33
C GLN A 389 -15.90 29.47 -9.45
N LEU A 390 -14.72 30.01 -9.11
CA LEU A 390 -13.80 29.37 -8.17
C LEU A 390 -14.40 29.27 -6.76
N SER A 391 -15.13 30.29 -6.31
CA SER A 391 -15.84 30.26 -5.03
C SER A 391 -16.97 29.23 -5.03
N ASP A 392 -17.75 29.16 -6.12
CA ASP A 392 -18.83 28.20 -6.30
C ASP A 392 -18.31 26.76 -6.29
N PHE A 393 -17.13 26.52 -6.88
CA PHE A 393 -16.44 25.23 -6.80
C PHE A 393 -16.22 24.82 -5.34
N LEU A 394 -15.60 25.70 -4.53
CA LEU A 394 -15.24 25.39 -3.14
C LEU A 394 -16.45 25.17 -2.22
N HIS A 395 -17.56 25.87 -2.45
CA HIS A 395 -18.71 25.86 -1.54
C HIS A 395 -19.83 24.92 -2.00
N ASN A 396 -20.15 24.91 -3.30
CA ASN A 396 -21.33 24.21 -3.82
C ASN A 396 -20.94 22.90 -4.51
N ASP A 397 -20.03 22.95 -5.51
CA ASP A 397 -19.73 21.77 -6.34
C ASP A 397 -19.05 20.64 -5.56
N MET A 398 -18.29 20.98 -4.50
CA MET A 398 -17.67 19.98 -3.63
C MET A 398 -18.70 19.00 -3.03
N THR A 399 -19.91 19.48 -2.70
CA THR A 399 -20.96 18.60 -2.15
C THR A 399 -21.43 17.58 -3.18
N HIS A 400 -21.61 18.02 -4.43
CA HIS A 400 -21.99 17.16 -5.55
C HIS A 400 -20.89 16.15 -5.88
N LEU A 401 -19.63 16.59 -5.94
CA LEU A 401 -18.47 15.70 -6.16
C LEU A 401 -18.36 14.62 -5.07
N LEU A 402 -18.62 14.97 -3.81
CA LEU A 402 -18.63 14.01 -2.71
C LEU A 402 -19.79 13.02 -2.80
N GLN A 403 -20.96 13.44 -3.29
CA GLN A 403 -22.09 12.53 -3.53
C GLN A 403 -21.77 11.52 -4.62
N VAL A 404 -21.22 11.97 -5.75
CA VAL A 404 -20.79 11.08 -6.85
C VAL A 404 -19.71 10.12 -6.37
N LEU A 405 -18.72 10.61 -5.62
CA LEU A 405 -17.65 9.80 -5.07
C LEU A 405 -18.16 8.73 -4.08
N ARG A 406 -19.22 9.03 -3.32
CA ARG A 406 -19.88 8.06 -2.42
C ARG A 406 -20.71 7.04 -3.19
N ALA A 407 -21.31 7.45 -4.31
CA ALA A 407 -22.11 6.57 -5.16
C ALA A 407 -21.25 5.62 -6.01
N GLU A 408 -20.00 5.98 -6.30
CA GLU A 408 -19.04 5.06 -6.91
C GLU A 408 -18.74 3.89 -5.97
N VAL A 409 -19.12 2.68 -6.40
CA VAL A 409 -18.71 1.46 -5.70
C VAL A 409 -17.22 1.26 -5.95
N PRO A 410 -16.41 1.19 -4.89
CA PRO A 410 -14.97 1.11 -5.03
C PRO A 410 -14.53 -0.26 -5.54
N GLU A 411 -13.90 -0.27 -6.71
CA GLU A 411 -13.32 -1.48 -7.29
C GLU A 411 -12.00 -1.79 -6.59
N LYS A 412 -11.97 -2.92 -5.88
CA LYS A 412 -10.75 -3.53 -5.36
C LYS A 412 -9.97 -4.16 -6.51
N ILE A 413 -8.64 -4.11 -6.46
CA ILE A 413 -7.79 -4.78 -7.46
C ILE A 413 -7.99 -6.31 -7.35
N PRO A 414 -8.54 -6.99 -8.37
CA PRO A 414 -8.99 -8.37 -8.22
C PRO A 414 -7.97 -9.40 -8.75
N CYS A 415 -6.67 -9.09 -8.78
CA CYS A 415 -5.70 -9.90 -9.51
C CYS A 415 -4.32 -10.02 -8.83
N GLY A 416 -3.58 -11.06 -9.24
CA GLY A 416 -2.26 -11.36 -8.73
C GLY A 416 -2.27 -11.65 -7.23
N ARG A 417 -1.19 -11.30 -6.53
CA ARG A 417 -1.10 -11.42 -5.07
C ARG A 417 -2.00 -10.46 -4.30
N LEU A 418 -2.50 -9.43 -4.98
CA LEU A 418 -3.45 -8.48 -4.42
C LEU A 418 -4.90 -8.92 -4.64
N GLN A 419 -5.17 -10.10 -5.19
CA GLN A 419 -6.53 -10.63 -5.15
C GLN A 419 -6.99 -10.74 -3.68
N ASP A 420 -8.30 -10.59 -3.42
CA ASP A 420 -8.81 -10.87 -2.08
C ASP A 420 -8.32 -12.27 -1.67
N PRO A 421 -7.77 -12.43 -0.45
CA PRO A 421 -7.46 -13.74 0.05
C PRO A 421 -8.72 -14.57 -0.11
N LEU A 422 -8.61 -15.83 -0.52
CA LEU A 422 -9.73 -16.76 -0.67
C LEU A 422 -10.36 -17.11 0.70
N LEU A 423 -10.37 -16.18 1.65
CA LEU A 423 -10.88 -16.30 3.00
C LEU A 423 -12.40 -16.21 3.09
N ASN A 424 -13.14 -16.18 1.98
CA ASN A 424 -14.62 -16.14 2.01
C ASN A 424 -15.32 -16.55 0.70
N ARG A 425 -14.68 -17.32 -0.19
CA ARG A 425 -15.40 -18.07 -1.23
C ARG A 425 -15.12 -19.55 -1.00
N ASP A 426 -16.16 -20.19 -0.50
CA ASP A 426 -16.30 -21.60 -0.17
C ASP A 426 -15.51 -22.00 1.09
N TYR A 427 -16.20 -21.93 2.24
CA TYR A 427 -16.14 -23.07 3.16
C TYR A 427 -16.58 -24.31 2.34
N GLU A 428 -15.67 -24.88 1.55
CA GLU A 428 -15.68 -26.33 1.42
C GLU A 428 -15.47 -26.81 2.85
N ASN A 429 -16.48 -27.46 3.44
CA ASN A 429 -16.38 -28.05 4.76
C ASN A 429 -15.04 -28.77 4.86
N TYR A 430 -14.12 -28.23 5.66
CA TYR A 430 -12.80 -28.81 5.90
C TYR A 430 -12.89 -29.94 6.92
N ASP A 431 -13.95 -30.74 6.78
CA ASP A 431 -14.34 -31.78 7.69
C ASP A 431 -14.17 -33.13 6.98
N TRP A 432 -13.97 -34.17 7.78
CA TRP A 432 -13.88 -35.55 7.34
C TRP A 432 -14.98 -35.95 6.36
N ASN A 433 -16.19 -35.37 6.51
CA ASN A 433 -17.31 -35.60 5.60
C ASN A 433 -17.01 -35.24 4.14
N ALA A 434 -16.28 -34.15 3.88
CA ALA A 434 -15.91 -33.76 2.52
C ALA A 434 -14.81 -34.66 1.92
N VAL A 435 -13.87 -35.11 2.77
CA VAL A 435 -12.87 -36.12 2.39
C VAL A 435 -13.57 -37.44 2.02
N ASN A 436 -14.55 -37.84 2.84
CA ASN A 436 -15.32 -39.06 2.64
C ASN A 436 -16.16 -39.03 1.36
N GLU A 437 -16.86 -37.93 1.10
CA GLU A 437 -17.70 -37.76 -0.09
C GLU A 437 -16.87 -37.80 -1.38
N GLU A 438 -15.73 -37.11 -1.43
CA GLU A 438 -14.86 -37.15 -2.61
C GLU A 438 -14.18 -38.51 -2.77
N ALA A 439 -13.85 -39.20 -1.68
CA ALA A 439 -13.30 -40.55 -1.70
C ALA A 439 -14.29 -41.58 -2.29
N GLU A 440 -15.58 -41.47 -1.93
CA GLU A 440 -16.65 -42.30 -2.50
C GLU A 440 -16.87 -42.00 -3.99
N LYS A 441 -16.94 -40.72 -4.36
CA LYS A 441 -17.16 -40.28 -5.73
C LYS A 441 -16.04 -40.72 -6.69
N GLN A 442 -14.80 -40.71 -6.22
CA GLN A 442 -13.62 -41.04 -7.02
C GLN A 442 -13.16 -42.50 -6.84
N GLY A 443 -13.83 -43.28 -5.99
CA GLY A 443 -13.54 -44.70 -5.77
C GLY A 443 -12.20 -45.00 -5.10
N TRP A 444 -11.66 -44.08 -4.27
CA TRP A 444 -10.33 -44.23 -3.68
C TRP A 444 -10.19 -45.43 -2.74
N ARG A 445 -11.27 -45.82 -2.06
CA ARG A 445 -11.31 -47.02 -1.21
C ARG A 445 -11.12 -48.32 -2.01
N SER A 446 -11.73 -48.38 -3.18
CA SER A 446 -11.52 -49.52 -4.10
C SER A 446 -10.08 -49.55 -4.62
N GLU A 447 -9.47 -48.39 -4.88
CA GLU A 447 -8.05 -48.29 -5.22
C GLU A 447 -7.15 -48.77 -4.07
N PHE A 448 -7.45 -48.39 -2.83
CA PHE A 448 -6.73 -48.84 -1.64
C PHE A 448 -6.72 -50.37 -1.53
N HIS A 449 -7.88 -51.02 -1.69
CA HIS A 449 -7.95 -52.49 -1.67
C HIS A 449 -7.22 -53.15 -2.85
N LEU A 450 -7.21 -52.52 -4.03
CA LEU A 450 -6.50 -53.03 -5.21
C LEU A 450 -4.97 -53.01 -5.02
N LEU A 451 -4.45 -52.07 -4.22
CA LEU A 451 -3.02 -51.99 -3.89
C LEU A 451 -2.56 -53.10 -2.94
N GLY A 452 -3.47 -53.92 -2.42
CA GLY A 452 -3.17 -55.12 -1.63
C GLY A 452 -2.64 -54.82 -0.22
N PRO A 453 -3.44 -54.15 0.65
CA PRO A 453 -3.06 -53.87 2.03
C PRO A 453 -2.83 -55.16 2.81
N LYS A 454 -1.79 -55.19 3.66
CA LYS A 454 -1.56 -56.28 4.61
C LYS A 454 -2.10 -55.86 5.96
N ASN A 455 -3.02 -56.64 6.52
CA ASN A 455 -3.71 -56.32 7.78
C ASN A 455 -4.40 -54.94 7.81
N GLY A 456 -4.91 -54.47 6.67
CA GLY A 456 -5.57 -53.16 6.57
C GLY A 456 -4.63 -51.96 6.50
N LEU A 457 -3.31 -52.18 6.37
CA LEU A 457 -2.30 -51.13 6.24
C LEU A 457 -1.51 -51.27 4.93
N LEU A 458 -1.16 -50.12 4.33
CA LEU A 458 -0.27 -50.03 3.17
C LEU A 458 1.06 -49.40 3.56
N HIS A 459 2.16 -49.96 3.08
CA HIS A 459 3.50 -49.40 3.30
C HIS A 459 3.78 -48.25 2.31
N ALA A 460 4.47 -47.21 2.76
CA ALA A 460 4.82 -46.02 1.97
C ALA A 460 5.45 -46.34 0.60
N VAL A 461 6.27 -47.38 0.55
CA VAL A 461 6.95 -47.87 -0.66
C VAL A 461 5.96 -48.30 -1.74
N GLN A 462 4.82 -48.89 -1.37
CA GLN A 462 3.78 -49.33 -2.31
C GLN A 462 3.00 -48.15 -2.88
N LEU A 463 2.93 -47.03 -2.13
CA LEU A 463 2.29 -45.79 -2.55
C LEU A 463 3.17 -44.89 -3.41
N THR A 464 4.49 -45.01 -3.28
CA THR A 464 5.45 -44.06 -3.89
C THR A 464 5.28 -43.97 -5.41
N GLU A 465 5.06 -45.09 -6.09
CA GLU A 465 4.86 -45.11 -7.54
C GLU A 465 3.51 -44.48 -7.97
N ALA A 466 2.46 -44.67 -7.17
CA ALA A 466 1.14 -44.07 -7.40
C ALA A 466 1.15 -42.55 -7.13
N LEU A 467 1.89 -42.11 -6.11
CA LEU A 467 2.04 -40.70 -5.74
C LEU A 467 2.88 -39.93 -6.76
N GLN A 468 3.95 -40.53 -7.30
CA GLN A 468 4.78 -39.92 -8.34
C GLN A 468 4.01 -39.68 -9.65
N LYS A 469 2.99 -40.50 -9.96
CA LYS A 469 2.10 -40.32 -11.11
C LYS A 469 1.19 -39.08 -11.01
N SER A 470 1.08 -38.44 -9.83
CA SER A 470 0.27 -37.23 -9.63
C SER A 470 0.83 -35.97 -10.32
N GLY A 471 2.13 -35.96 -10.67
CA GLY A 471 2.78 -34.80 -11.29
C GLY A 471 3.18 -33.68 -10.31
N LEU A 472 3.00 -33.87 -9.00
CA LEU A 472 3.46 -32.92 -7.98
C LEU A 472 4.96 -33.05 -7.69
N PRO A 473 5.67 -31.96 -7.33
CA PRO A 473 7.07 -32.01 -6.92
C PRO A 473 7.27 -32.90 -5.69
N ARG A 474 8.38 -33.68 -5.65
CA ARG A 474 8.68 -34.61 -4.56
C ARG A 474 8.64 -33.97 -3.17
N LEU A 475 9.15 -32.75 -3.03
CA LEU A 475 9.11 -31.98 -1.77
C LEU A 475 7.68 -31.75 -1.25
N VAL A 476 6.70 -31.58 -2.15
CA VAL A 476 5.29 -31.37 -1.79
C VAL A 476 4.65 -32.70 -1.37
N LEU A 477 4.97 -33.79 -2.06
CA LEU A 477 4.52 -35.14 -1.68
C LEU A 477 5.07 -35.56 -0.31
N ASP A 478 6.35 -35.27 -0.04
CA ASP A 478 6.98 -35.52 1.26
C ASP A 478 6.32 -34.68 2.38
N GLN A 479 5.92 -33.43 2.07
CA GLN A 479 5.18 -32.60 3.01
C GLN A 479 3.79 -33.17 3.33
N ILE A 480 3.06 -33.66 2.31
CA ILE A 480 1.76 -34.30 2.49
C ILE A 480 1.89 -35.58 3.32
N TRP A 481 2.91 -36.39 3.05
CA TRP A 481 3.17 -37.64 3.77
C TRP A 481 3.37 -37.38 5.27
N ARG A 482 4.27 -36.45 5.62
CA ARG A 482 4.57 -36.08 7.02
C ARG A 482 3.39 -35.53 7.80
N LEU A 483 2.39 -34.99 7.12
CA LEU A 483 1.18 -34.51 7.79
C LEU A 483 0.30 -35.67 8.26
N ILE A 484 0.34 -36.79 7.55
CA ILE A 484 -0.58 -37.91 7.69
C ILE A 484 0.04 -39.04 8.54
N ASP A 485 1.30 -39.37 8.29
CA ASP A 485 2.10 -40.35 9.03
C ASP A 485 2.74 -39.66 10.25
N GLN A 486 1.93 -39.40 11.28
CA GLN A 486 2.35 -38.68 12.49
C GLN A 486 3.10 -39.57 13.49
N ASP A 487 2.79 -40.86 13.47
CA ASP A 487 3.42 -41.93 14.24
C ASP A 487 4.74 -42.42 13.63
N ASN A 488 5.07 -41.99 12.40
CA ASN A 488 6.31 -42.30 11.67
C ASN A 488 6.53 -43.82 11.50
N ASP A 489 5.45 -44.58 11.41
CA ASP A 489 5.50 -46.03 11.21
C ASP A 489 5.68 -46.41 9.72
N ASN A 490 5.63 -45.41 8.81
CA ASN A 490 5.67 -45.53 7.36
C ASN A 490 4.54 -46.39 6.77
N MET A 491 3.45 -46.54 7.52
CA MET A 491 2.25 -47.27 7.14
C MET A 491 1.06 -46.32 7.14
N ILE A 492 0.10 -46.55 6.26
CA ILE A 492 -1.16 -45.80 6.29
C ILE A 492 -2.35 -46.74 6.19
N ASN A 493 -3.40 -46.41 6.93
CA ASN A 493 -4.70 -47.07 6.84
C ASN A 493 -5.55 -46.48 5.69
N GLU A 494 -6.72 -47.06 5.47
CA GLU A 494 -7.63 -46.70 4.37
C GLU A 494 -8.09 -45.23 4.43
N ASP A 495 -8.34 -44.72 5.63
CA ASP A 495 -8.81 -43.36 5.85
C ASP A 495 -7.69 -42.32 5.64
N GLN A 496 -6.50 -42.62 6.14
CA GLN A 496 -5.29 -41.85 5.87
C GLN A 496 -4.96 -41.83 4.37
N PHE A 497 -5.17 -42.94 3.65
CA PHE A 497 -5.03 -42.99 2.20
C PHE A 497 -6.00 -42.04 1.47
N CYS A 498 -7.25 -41.99 1.90
CA CYS A 498 -8.23 -41.04 1.37
C CYS A 498 -7.80 -39.58 1.61
N LEU A 499 -7.23 -39.30 2.79
CA LEU A 499 -6.72 -37.98 3.12
C LEU A 499 -5.49 -37.58 2.28
N VAL A 500 -4.57 -38.52 2.00
CA VAL A 500 -3.43 -38.32 1.09
C VAL A 500 -3.93 -37.87 -0.28
N LYS A 501 -4.88 -38.63 -0.86
CA LYS A 501 -5.45 -38.36 -2.19
C LYS A 501 -6.21 -37.02 -2.23
N TYR A 502 -6.95 -36.71 -1.17
CA TYR A 502 -7.64 -35.44 -1.02
C TYR A 502 -6.68 -34.24 -1.03
N LEU A 503 -5.61 -34.29 -0.24
CA LEU A 503 -4.60 -33.22 -0.21
C LEU A 503 -3.87 -33.06 -1.54
N ILE A 504 -3.56 -34.16 -2.24
CA ILE A 504 -2.95 -34.12 -3.58
C ILE A 504 -3.88 -33.44 -4.59
N ASN A 505 -5.15 -33.84 -4.65
CA ASN A 505 -6.11 -33.24 -5.57
C ASN A 505 -6.34 -31.75 -5.25
N ARG A 506 -6.34 -31.39 -3.97
CA ARG A 506 -6.40 -30.00 -3.52
C ARG A 506 -5.19 -29.20 -4.01
N THR A 507 -3.99 -29.77 -3.92
CA THR A 507 -2.75 -29.12 -4.37
C THR A 507 -2.66 -29.00 -5.88
N LEU A 508 -3.13 -30.00 -6.63
CA LEU A 508 -3.25 -29.93 -8.08
C LEU A 508 -4.23 -28.84 -8.55
N ARG A 509 -5.25 -28.52 -7.74
CA ARG A 509 -6.17 -27.38 -7.97
C ARG A 509 -5.56 -26.01 -7.59
N GLY A 510 -4.26 -25.95 -7.30
CA GLY A 510 -3.53 -24.71 -7.03
C GLY A 510 -3.62 -24.23 -5.58
N ARG A 511 -4.10 -25.06 -4.64
CA ARG A 511 -4.15 -24.71 -3.21
C ARG A 511 -2.90 -25.21 -2.47
N PRO A 512 -2.29 -24.41 -1.57
CA PRO A 512 -1.11 -24.84 -0.82
C PRO A 512 -1.42 -25.98 0.14
N VAL A 513 -0.43 -26.85 0.39
CA VAL A 513 -0.49 -27.89 1.43
C VAL A 513 -0.50 -27.21 2.80
N PRO A 514 -1.41 -27.57 3.72
CA PRO A 514 -1.47 -26.97 5.05
C PRO A 514 -0.20 -27.31 5.87
N SER A 515 0.13 -26.48 6.85
CA SER A 515 1.28 -26.72 7.75
C SER A 515 0.96 -27.71 8.87
N GLN A 516 -0.32 -27.92 9.18
CA GLN A 516 -0.83 -28.85 10.21
C GLN A 516 -2.20 -29.36 9.77
N LEU A 517 -2.55 -30.61 10.11
CA LEU A 517 -3.92 -31.12 9.95
C LEU A 517 -4.79 -30.59 11.09
N SER A 518 -5.98 -30.07 10.76
CA SER A 518 -6.98 -29.71 11.76
C SER A 518 -7.75 -30.96 12.21
N ASN A 519 -8.12 -31.05 13.49
CA ASN A 519 -8.81 -32.22 14.07
C ASN A 519 -10.11 -32.60 13.32
N CYS A 520 -10.75 -31.63 12.67
CA CYS A 520 -11.96 -31.83 11.87
C CYS A 520 -11.73 -32.65 10.58
N MET A 521 -10.49 -32.74 10.08
CA MET A 521 -10.12 -33.50 8.87
C MET A 521 -9.83 -34.98 9.12
N LEU A 522 -9.95 -35.44 10.37
CA LEU A 522 -9.63 -36.80 10.76
C LEU A 522 -10.92 -37.61 11.01
N PRO A 523 -10.92 -38.94 10.78
CA PRO A 523 -12.05 -39.80 11.10
C PRO A 523 -12.39 -39.73 12.60
N LEU A 524 -13.67 -39.78 12.95
CA LEU A 524 -14.15 -39.70 14.34
C LEU A 524 -13.46 -40.71 15.29
N GLN A 525 -13.06 -41.89 14.79
CA GLN A 525 -12.36 -42.92 15.58
C GLN A 525 -10.92 -42.55 15.99
N SER A 526 -10.32 -41.53 15.37
CA SER A 526 -8.96 -41.05 15.70
C SER A 526 -8.97 -39.83 16.63
N GLN A 527 -10.14 -39.27 16.92
CA GLN A 527 -10.30 -38.17 17.88
C GLN A 527 -10.26 -38.65 19.33
N ASP A 528 -10.59 -39.93 19.58
CA ASP A 528 -10.63 -40.54 20.92
C ASP A 528 -9.30 -41.16 21.38
N ASN A 529 -8.30 -41.34 20.50
CA ASN A 529 -6.99 -41.91 20.85
C ASN A 529 -5.99 -40.89 21.42
N PHE A 530 -6.40 -39.65 21.66
CA PHE A 530 -5.57 -38.62 22.29
C PHE A 530 -5.70 -38.56 23.83
N CYS A 531 -6.47 -39.45 24.45
CA CYS A 531 -6.74 -39.43 25.89
C CYS A 531 -6.55 -40.80 26.58
N ALA A 532 -5.44 -41.50 26.32
CA ALA A 532 -5.09 -42.73 27.05
C ALA A 532 -3.61 -42.84 27.49
N CYS A 533 -2.89 -41.72 27.55
CA CYS A 533 -1.52 -41.68 28.10
C CYS A 533 -1.32 -40.61 29.18
N LYS A 534 -2.41 -40.09 29.79
CA LYS A 534 -2.34 -39.16 30.93
C LYS A 534 -3.03 -39.65 32.21
N GLU A 535 -3.61 -40.85 32.21
CA GLU A 535 -4.25 -41.43 33.40
C GLU A 535 -3.39 -42.46 34.13
N ALA A 536 -2.13 -42.67 33.73
CA ALA A 536 -1.23 -43.64 34.39
C ALA A 536 -0.14 -43.00 35.28
N GLU A 537 -0.14 -41.67 35.50
CA GLU A 537 0.84 -40.98 36.37
C GLU A 537 0.19 -40.26 37.57
N MET A 538 -1.07 -40.58 37.91
CA MET A 538 -1.77 -39.96 39.05
C MET A 538 -2.41 -40.95 40.05
N ASP A 539 -2.06 -42.23 40.01
CA ASP A 539 -2.47 -43.24 41.01
C ASP A 539 -1.26 -43.72 41.83
N MET A 540 -0.61 -42.83 42.57
CA MET A 540 0.28 -43.25 43.66
C MET A 540 0.56 -42.16 44.69
N GLU A 541 -0.44 -41.38 45.12
CA GLU A 541 -0.28 -40.54 46.32
C GLU A 541 -1.64 -40.18 46.94
N GLU A 542 -2.40 -41.19 47.35
CA GLU A 542 -3.48 -41.00 48.34
C GLU A 542 -3.50 -42.17 49.34
N SER A 543 -2.72 -42.02 50.41
CA SER A 543 -3.06 -42.59 51.72
C SER A 543 -2.36 -41.76 52.79
N ILE A 544 -3.12 -40.91 53.49
CA ILE A 544 -3.20 -40.79 54.96
C ILE A 544 -4.13 -39.60 55.30
N SER A 545 -5.38 -39.99 55.58
CA SER A 545 -6.36 -39.51 56.57
C SER A 545 -6.26 -38.13 57.24
N ASP A 546 -7.41 -37.44 57.17
CA ASP A 546 -8.20 -36.82 58.26
C ASP A 546 -7.54 -35.80 59.22
N GLU A 547 -8.07 -34.56 59.23
CA GLU A 547 -8.98 -34.07 60.31
C GLU A 547 -9.51 -32.63 60.07
N SER A 548 -10.86 -32.54 60.10
CA SER A 548 -11.74 -31.46 60.62
C SER A 548 -11.56 -29.97 60.25
N GLU A 549 -12.49 -29.48 59.39
CA GLU A 549 -13.55 -28.46 59.62
C GLU A 549 -13.35 -27.22 60.56
N PRO A 550 -14.18 -26.15 60.46
CA PRO A 550 -14.71 -25.44 59.28
C PRO A 550 -14.76 -23.89 59.49
N ILE A 551 -15.30 -23.13 58.52
CA ILE A 551 -16.28 -22.02 58.65
C ILE A 551 -16.16 -21.03 57.46
N GLN A 552 -17.24 -20.98 56.68
CA GLN A 552 -17.61 -20.00 55.65
C GLN A 552 -18.07 -18.65 56.28
N PRO A 553 -18.60 -17.65 55.53
CA PRO A 553 -18.20 -17.02 54.26
C PRO A 553 -18.22 -15.47 54.37
N CYS A 554 -18.07 -14.77 53.23
CA CYS A 554 -18.94 -13.67 52.76
C CYS A 554 -18.38 -12.26 52.43
N PHE A 555 -18.86 -11.79 51.26
CA PHE A 555 -19.21 -10.43 50.82
C PHE A 555 -18.15 -9.34 50.47
N THR A 556 -18.19 -8.93 49.19
CA THR A 556 -17.94 -7.57 48.62
C THR A 556 -18.96 -6.54 49.18
N PRO A 557 -18.80 -5.17 49.14
CA PRO A 557 -18.43 -4.37 47.95
C PRO A 557 -17.77 -2.96 48.13
N GLN A 558 -17.43 -2.35 46.98
CA GLN A 558 -17.30 -0.92 46.59
C GLN A 558 -17.42 0.22 47.64
N ASN A 559 -16.47 1.18 47.66
CA ASN A 559 -16.66 2.56 47.12
C ASN A 559 -15.51 3.55 47.39
N GLN A 560 -15.20 4.33 46.34
CA GLN A 560 -14.93 5.78 46.26
C GLN A 560 -13.78 6.49 47.04
N LEU A 561 -12.85 6.99 46.22
CA LEU A 561 -12.39 8.39 46.06
C LEU A 561 -12.09 9.29 47.28
N SER A 562 -10.85 9.80 47.20
CA SER A 562 -10.36 11.15 47.50
C SER A 562 -10.16 11.55 48.97
N VAL A 563 -8.97 12.07 49.29
CA VAL A 563 -8.72 13.47 49.66
C VAL A 563 -7.34 13.64 50.35
N LEU A 564 -6.72 14.80 50.08
CA LEU A 564 -5.69 15.56 50.82
C LEU A 564 -4.19 15.34 50.58
N GLN A 565 -3.68 16.29 49.80
CA GLN A 565 -2.39 16.97 49.94
C GLN A 565 -2.05 17.35 51.39
N SER A 566 -0.78 17.21 51.77
CA SER A 566 0.12 18.28 52.26
C SER A 566 1.21 17.71 53.16
N HIS A 567 2.47 17.92 52.81
CA HIS A 567 3.44 18.57 53.70
C HIS A 567 4.64 19.02 52.86
N LYS A 568 4.87 20.33 52.93
CA LYS A 568 5.93 21.11 52.31
C LYS A 568 6.77 21.69 53.46
N LYS A 569 8.03 22.06 53.15
CA LYS A 569 9.01 22.86 53.93
C LYS A 569 9.99 22.04 54.78
N GLU A 570 11.29 22.33 54.89
CA GLU A 570 12.18 23.49 54.61
C GLU A 570 13.65 22.93 54.60
N GLY A 571 14.74 23.59 54.19
CA GLY A 571 15.07 24.98 53.87
C GLY A 571 16.35 25.06 53.00
N GLU A 572 16.60 26.18 52.30
CA GLU A 572 17.54 27.28 52.67
C GLU A 572 19.02 26.81 52.73
N LYS A 573 19.98 27.37 51.97
CA LYS A 573 20.26 28.76 51.58
C LYS A 573 20.79 28.87 50.16
#